data_AF-A0A7Y3FRC4-F1
#
_entry.id   AF-A0A7Y3FRC4-F1
#
_cell.length_a   1.000
_cell.length_b   1.000
_cell.length_c   1.000
_cell.angle_alpha   90.00
_cell.angle_beta   90.00
_cell.angle_gamma   90.00
#
_symmetry.space_group_name_H-M   'P 1'
#
loop_
_entity.id
_entity.type
_entity.pdbx_description
1 polymer ?
#
loop_
_entity_poly.entity_id
_entity_poly.type
_entity_poly.pdbx_seq_one_letter_code
_entity_poly.pdbx_strand_id
1 'polypeptide(L)'
;MKRLSNKTLLLAIFLNSVLIVKAQTNGLEYVKAEIMKLTDIEINAFRAGDCKTMGDLIDDNATFYLDGKKAPSKEMIIGFCSRVQRPFEKPSKVTSDFFPTSNNSAYVVRIMEFTKDGKLYKKEIVTKVWVKGKEGWKISHLHSTIKVL
;
A
#
# COMPACT_ATOMS: atom_id res chain seq x y z
N MET A 1 21.23 -24.83 -45.25
CA MET A 1 20.31 -24.35 -44.18
C MET A 1 19.84 -25.54 -43.36
N LYS A 2 20.29 -25.68 -42.10
CA LYS A 2 19.86 -26.78 -41.23
C LYS A 2 18.43 -26.49 -40.73
N ARG A 3 17.46 -27.34 -41.06
CA ARG A 3 16.11 -27.28 -40.48
C ARG A 3 16.22 -27.53 -38.97
N LEU A 4 15.89 -26.54 -38.15
CA LEU A 4 15.71 -26.78 -36.71
C LEU A 4 14.58 -27.79 -36.53
N SER A 5 14.85 -28.82 -35.73
CA SER A 5 13.84 -29.81 -35.34
C SER A 5 12.71 -29.13 -34.55
N ASN A 6 11.45 -29.49 -34.81
CA ASN A 6 10.28 -28.99 -34.06
C ASN A 6 10.45 -29.17 -32.54
N LYS A 7 11.23 -30.16 -32.10
CA LYS A 7 11.55 -30.38 -30.68
C LYS A 7 12.43 -29.28 -30.08
N THR A 8 13.35 -28.72 -30.86
CA THR A 8 14.26 -27.63 -30.43
C THR A 8 13.50 -26.31 -30.32
N LEU A 9 12.54 -26.06 -31.23
CA LEU A 9 11.70 -24.87 -31.22
C LEU A 9 10.75 -24.86 -30.00
N LEU A 10 10.11 -25.99 -29.70
CA LEU A 10 9.24 -26.13 -28.52
C LEU A 10 10.01 -25.95 -27.21
N LEU A 11 11.23 -26.49 -27.11
CA LEU A 11 12.08 -26.33 -25.93
C LEU A 11 12.49 -24.86 -25.73
N ALA A 12 12.80 -24.13 -26.80
CA ALA A 12 13.13 -22.71 -26.74
C ALA A 12 11.93 -21.83 -26.32
N ILE A 13 10.72 -22.18 -26.74
CA ILE A 13 9.49 -21.49 -26.30
C ILE A 13 9.23 -21.73 -24.81
N PHE A 14 9.39 -22.97 -24.34
CA PHE A 14 9.24 -23.31 -22.92
C PHE A 14 10.30 -22.67 -22.02
N LEU A 15 11.55 -22.56 -22.46
CA LEU A 15 12.61 -21.91 -21.69
C LEU A 15 12.38 -20.39 -21.57
N ASN A 16 11.90 -19.74 -22.62
CA ASN A 16 11.59 -18.32 -22.58
C ASN A 16 10.40 -18.00 -21.67
N SER A 17 9.36 -18.84 -21.64
CA SER A 17 8.20 -18.61 -20.77
C SER A 17 8.55 -18.72 -19.28
N VAL A 18 9.43 -19.66 -18.90
CA VAL A 18 9.89 -19.80 -17.51
C VAL A 18 10.70 -18.59 -17.03
N LEU A 19 11.52 -17.99 -17.90
CA LEU A 19 12.31 -16.80 -17.57
C LEU A 19 11.43 -15.56 -17.36
N ILE A 20 10.41 -15.39 -18.19
CA ILE A 20 9.46 -14.26 -18.08
C ILE A 20 8.68 -14.35 -16.76
N VAL A 21 8.18 -15.53 -16.40
CA VAL A 21 7.45 -15.73 -15.14
C VAL A 21 8.34 -15.44 -13.93
N LYS A 22 9.59 -15.93 -13.92
CA LYS A 22 10.54 -15.67 -12.82
C LYS A 22 10.93 -14.19 -12.70
N ALA A 23 11.10 -13.48 -13.81
CA ALA A 23 11.40 -12.04 -13.78
C ALA A 23 10.21 -11.23 -13.22
N GLN A 24 8.99 -11.63 -13.56
CA GLN A 24 7.78 -10.98 -13.06
C GLN A 24 7.57 -11.24 -11.56
N THR A 25 7.72 -12.48 -11.08
CA THR A 25 7.58 -12.80 -9.64
C THR A 25 8.67 -12.13 -8.79
N ASN A 26 9.91 -12.11 -9.25
CA ASN A 26 10.99 -11.38 -8.55
C ASN A 26 10.72 -9.87 -8.49
N GLY A 27 10.12 -9.31 -9.54
CA GLY A 27 9.71 -7.90 -9.57
C GLY A 27 8.66 -7.57 -8.52
N LEU A 28 7.65 -8.43 -8.35
CA LEU A 28 6.58 -8.20 -7.36
C LEU A 28 7.06 -8.32 -5.91
N GLU A 29 7.92 -9.27 -5.59
CA GLU A 29 8.50 -9.39 -4.24
C GLU A 29 9.36 -8.17 -3.88
N TYR A 30 10.10 -7.62 -4.85
CA TYR A 30 10.82 -6.36 -4.65
C TYR A 30 9.87 -5.20 -4.36
N VAL A 31 8.80 -5.04 -5.15
CA VAL A 31 7.77 -4.02 -4.91
C VAL A 31 7.16 -4.18 -3.52
N LYS A 32 6.85 -5.41 -3.11
CA LYS A 32 6.29 -5.69 -1.78
C LYS A 32 7.20 -5.17 -0.68
N ALA A 33 8.49 -5.50 -0.72
CA ALA A 33 9.47 -5.05 0.27
C ALA A 33 9.62 -3.52 0.28
N GLU A 34 9.64 -2.89 -0.89
CA GLU A 34 9.73 -1.42 -1.02
C GLU A 34 8.50 -0.73 -0.40
N ILE A 35 7.29 -1.23 -0.70
CA ILE A 35 6.04 -0.68 -0.17
C ILE A 35 5.88 -0.94 1.33
N MET A 36 6.35 -2.08 1.85
CA MET A 36 6.38 -2.34 3.29
C MET A 36 7.19 -1.25 4.02
N LYS A 37 8.40 -0.96 3.54
CA LYS A 37 9.26 0.09 4.11
C LYS A 37 8.61 1.47 4.05
N LEU A 38 8.03 1.84 2.90
CA LEU A 38 7.37 3.14 2.73
C LEU A 38 6.12 3.29 3.60
N THR A 39 5.36 2.20 3.77
CA THR A 39 4.21 2.16 4.67
C THR A 39 4.64 2.35 6.12
N ASP A 40 5.75 1.75 6.55
CA ASP A 40 6.28 1.96 7.91
C ASP A 40 6.74 3.41 8.13
N ILE A 41 7.40 4.02 7.14
CA ILE A 41 7.80 5.44 7.19
C ILE A 41 6.56 6.32 7.33
N GLU A 42 5.54 6.11 6.48
CA GLU A 42 4.30 6.89 6.51
C GLU A 42 3.57 6.77 7.86
N ILE A 43 3.39 5.55 8.36
CA ILE A 43 2.71 5.31 9.65
C ILE A 43 3.47 5.98 10.78
N ASN A 44 4.80 5.85 10.81
CA ASN A 44 5.62 6.46 11.86
C ASN A 44 5.58 7.98 11.80
N ALA A 45 5.66 8.57 10.60
CA ALA A 45 5.52 10.00 10.40
C ALA A 45 4.15 10.51 10.89
N PHE A 46 3.07 9.83 10.49
CA PHE A 46 1.71 10.18 10.94
C PHE A 46 1.55 10.09 12.47
N ARG A 47 2.06 9.03 13.09
CA ARG A 47 2.04 8.84 14.56
C ARG A 47 2.86 9.88 15.31
N ALA A 48 4.01 10.28 14.79
CA ALA A 48 4.88 11.28 15.39
C ALA A 48 4.40 12.72 15.18
N GLY A 49 3.45 12.95 14.25
CA GLY A 49 3.06 14.31 13.86
C GLY A 49 3.99 14.95 12.85
N ASP A 50 4.87 14.17 12.21
CA ASP A 50 5.67 14.60 11.07
C ASP A 50 4.81 14.62 9.79
N CYS A 51 3.95 15.64 9.72
CA CYS A 51 3.00 15.79 8.62
C CYS A 51 3.67 16.19 7.30
N LYS A 52 4.92 16.69 7.35
CA LYS A 52 5.70 16.95 6.14
C LYS A 52 6.10 15.63 5.50
N THR A 53 6.78 14.74 6.23
CA THR A 53 7.19 13.43 5.68
C THR A 53 5.99 12.60 5.25
N MET A 54 4.88 12.62 6.01
CA MET A 54 3.64 11.96 5.62
C MET A 54 3.06 12.56 4.32
N GLY A 55 3.00 13.89 4.23
CA GLY A 55 2.52 14.60 3.04
C GLY A 55 3.39 14.41 1.81
N ASP A 56 4.71 14.28 1.98
CA ASP A 56 5.67 14.02 0.90
C ASP A 56 5.46 12.63 0.26
N LEU A 57 4.79 11.70 0.94
CA LEU A 57 4.43 10.37 0.41
C LEU A 57 3.08 10.34 -0.30
N ILE A 58 2.34 11.45 -0.31
CA ILE A 58 1.01 11.54 -0.91
C ILE A 58 1.12 12.25 -2.27
N ASP A 59 0.47 11.69 -3.28
CA ASP A 59 0.34 12.33 -4.60
C ASP A 59 -0.53 13.58 -4.51
N ASP A 60 -0.17 14.66 -5.21
CA ASP A 60 -0.92 15.93 -5.16
C ASP A 60 -2.36 15.78 -5.69
N ASN A 61 -2.59 14.82 -6.58
CA ASN A 61 -3.91 14.50 -7.14
C ASN A 61 -4.55 13.27 -6.47
N ALA A 62 -4.03 12.85 -5.31
CA ALA A 62 -4.55 11.69 -4.62
C ALA A 62 -6.04 11.85 -4.24
N THR A 63 -6.74 10.73 -4.21
CA THR A 63 -8.14 10.66 -3.78
C THR A 63 -8.25 10.08 -2.38
N PHE A 64 -9.06 10.71 -1.52
CA PHE A 64 -9.20 10.30 -0.13
C PHE A 64 -10.66 10.09 0.24
N TYR A 65 -10.94 9.02 0.96
CA TYR A 65 -12.23 8.76 1.57
C TYR A 65 -12.02 8.46 3.05
N LEU A 66 -12.61 9.28 3.92
CA LEU A 66 -12.59 9.13 5.36
C LEU A 66 -14.00 8.82 5.83
N ASP A 67 -14.23 7.59 6.27
CA ASP A 67 -15.50 7.08 6.75
C ASP A 67 -16.66 7.33 5.75
N GLY A 68 -16.42 6.93 4.50
CA GLY A 68 -17.37 7.11 3.40
C GLY A 68 -17.45 8.54 2.82
N LYS A 69 -16.80 9.53 3.43
CA LYS A 69 -16.79 10.92 2.95
C LYS A 69 -15.51 11.23 2.17
N LYS A 70 -15.67 11.74 0.95
CA LYS A 70 -14.52 12.18 0.14
C LYS A 70 -13.85 13.39 0.81
N ALA A 71 -12.54 13.33 1.03
CA ALA A 71 -11.77 14.52 1.40
C ALA A 71 -11.48 15.34 0.11
N PRO A 72 -11.59 16.67 0.17
CA PRO A 72 -11.52 17.54 -0.99
C PRO A 72 -10.11 17.68 -1.55
N SER A 73 -9.06 17.53 -0.73
CA SER A 73 -7.68 17.69 -1.18
C SER A 73 -6.64 17.07 -0.24
N LYS A 74 -5.39 16.98 -0.71
CA LYS A 74 -4.21 16.59 0.07
C LYS A 74 -3.97 17.53 1.27
N GLU A 75 -4.20 18.83 1.11
CA GLU A 75 -4.02 19.83 2.18
C GLU A 75 -4.98 19.57 3.34
N MET A 76 -6.19 19.09 3.08
CA MET A 76 -7.10 18.68 4.17
C MET A 76 -6.52 17.52 4.98
N ILE A 77 -5.87 16.55 4.33
CA ILE A 77 -5.25 15.39 5.00
C ILE A 77 -4.01 15.81 5.80
N ILE A 78 -3.17 16.67 5.23
CA ILE A 78 -2.01 17.25 5.94
C ILE A 78 -2.50 18.08 7.14
N GLY A 79 -3.53 18.88 6.95
CA GLY A 79 -4.18 19.64 8.03
C GLY A 79 -4.84 18.75 9.08
N PHE A 80 -5.41 17.61 8.69
CA PHE A 80 -5.90 16.62 9.64
C PHE A 80 -4.75 16.03 10.46
N CYS A 81 -3.65 15.66 9.81
CA CYS A 81 -2.45 15.18 10.49
C CYS A 81 -1.94 16.18 11.54
N SER A 82 -1.91 17.48 11.24
CA SER A 82 -1.37 18.47 12.18
C SER A 82 -2.29 18.73 13.38
N ARG A 83 -3.60 18.50 13.23
CA ARG A 83 -4.60 18.78 14.28
C ARG A 83 -5.03 17.57 15.11
N VAL A 84 -4.87 16.36 14.58
CA VAL A 84 -5.36 15.17 15.28
C VAL A 84 -4.66 14.98 16.62
N GLN A 85 -5.45 14.69 17.67
CA GLN A 85 -4.94 14.50 19.02
C GLN A 85 -4.11 13.22 19.11
N ARG A 86 -2.96 13.32 19.80
CA ARG A 86 -2.02 12.22 20.05
C ARG A 86 -1.78 12.04 21.56
N PRO A 87 -1.40 10.85 22.03
CA PRO A 87 -1.22 9.61 21.26
C PRO A 87 -2.54 8.99 20.81
N PHE A 88 -2.50 8.23 19.72
CA PHE A 88 -3.67 7.45 19.30
C PHE A 88 -3.92 6.27 20.25
N GLU A 89 -5.18 5.87 20.35
CA GLU A 89 -5.54 4.61 21.00
C GLU A 89 -4.74 3.47 20.38
N LYS A 90 -4.19 2.59 21.21
CA LYS A 90 -3.38 1.45 20.75
C LYS A 90 -4.32 0.29 20.37
N PRO A 91 -4.29 -0.19 19.12
CA PRO A 91 -5.05 -1.36 18.74
C PRO A 91 -4.53 -2.62 19.45
N SER A 92 -5.46 -3.52 19.80
CA SER A 92 -5.16 -4.83 20.38
C SER A 92 -4.52 -5.77 19.34
N LYS A 93 -4.88 -5.59 18.06
CA LYS A 93 -4.29 -6.34 16.93
C LYS A 93 -4.17 -5.44 15.70
N VAL A 94 -3.05 -5.59 14.98
CA VAL A 94 -2.81 -4.93 13.70
C VAL A 94 -2.41 -5.99 12.68
N THR A 95 -3.04 -5.99 11.52
CA THR A 95 -2.60 -6.76 10.35
C THR A 95 -2.40 -5.80 9.18
N SER A 96 -1.34 -6.01 8.41
CA SER A 96 -1.06 -5.26 7.19
C SER A 96 -0.76 -6.25 6.08
N ASP A 97 -1.61 -6.27 5.07
CA ASP A 97 -1.45 -7.12 3.90
C ASP A 97 -0.99 -6.25 2.71
N PHE A 98 0.01 -6.75 2.00
CA PHE A 98 0.70 -6.04 0.93
C PHE A 98 0.55 -6.79 -0.37
N PHE A 99 0.00 -6.11 -1.37
CA PHE A 99 -0.37 -6.74 -2.62
C PHE A 99 0.16 -5.92 -3.80
N PRO A 100 1.37 -6.24 -4.26
CA PRO A 100 1.90 -5.73 -5.52
C PRO A 100 0.97 -6.13 -6.67
N THR A 101 0.52 -5.16 -7.46
CA THR A 101 -0.33 -5.39 -8.64
C THR A 101 0.47 -5.27 -9.94
N SER A 102 1.57 -4.51 -9.92
CA SER A 102 2.56 -4.45 -10.99
C SER A 102 3.91 -3.98 -10.43
N ASN A 103 4.92 -3.84 -11.30
CA ASN A 103 6.21 -3.24 -10.92
C ASN A 103 6.10 -1.78 -10.42
N ASN A 104 4.97 -1.11 -10.72
CA ASN A 104 4.75 0.31 -10.44
C ASN A 104 3.45 0.57 -9.68
N SER A 105 2.78 -0.47 -9.18
CA SER A 105 1.56 -0.30 -8.37
C SER A 105 1.43 -1.37 -7.30
N ALA A 106 0.87 -0.99 -6.16
CA ALA A 106 0.52 -1.91 -5.09
C ALA A 106 -0.68 -1.39 -4.30
N TYR A 107 -1.43 -2.29 -3.68
CA TYR A 107 -2.39 -1.92 -2.64
C TYR A 107 -1.96 -2.48 -1.29
N VAL A 108 -2.24 -1.70 -0.24
CA VAL A 108 -1.97 -2.07 1.15
C VAL A 108 -3.29 -2.00 1.90
N VAL A 109 -3.63 -3.08 2.60
CA VAL A 109 -4.80 -3.13 3.49
C VAL A 109 -4.30 -3.29 4.91
N ARG A 110 -4.56 -2.30 5.74
CA ARG A 110 -4.22 -2.31 7.15
C ARG A 110 -5.48 -2.37 7.99
N ILE A 111 -5.59 -3.38 8.85
CA ILE A 111 -6.71 -3.59 9.75
C ILE A 111 -6.23 -3.40 11.17
N MET A 112 -6.94 -2.57 11.93
CA MET A 112 -6.73 -2.36 13.36
C MET A 112 -7.98 -2.79 14.12
N GLU A 113 -7.79 -3.66 15.11
CA GLU A 113 -8.87 -4.16 15.96
C GLU A 113 -8.63 -3.69 17.40
N PHE A 114 -9.69 -3.21 18.05
CA PHE A 114 -9.67 -2.66 19.39
C PHE A 114 -10.63 -3.44 20.28
N THR A 115 -10.08 -4.06 21.33
CA THR A 115 -10.80 -4.94 22.24
C THR A 115 -10.83 -4.32 23.63
N LYS A 116 -12.00 -4.36 24.28
CA LYS A 116 -12.21 -3.97 25.68
C LYS A 116 -12.98 -5.08 26.40
N ASP A 117 -12.50 -5.47 27.59
CA ASP A 117 -13.11 -6.55 28.40
C ASP A 117 -13.32 -7.87 27.59
N GLY A 118 -12.35 -8.19 26.73
CA GLY A 118 -12.40 -9.38 25.86
C GLY A 118 -13.33 -9.27 24.65
N LYS A 119 -14.01 -8.13 24.44
CA LYS A 119 -14.93 -7.90 23.30
C LYS A 119 -14.36 -6.89 22.31
N LEU A 120 -14.38 -7.25 21.03
CA LEU A 120 -14.08 -6.33 19.94
C LEU A 120 -15.18 -5.25 19.88
N TYR A 121 -14.81 -3.98 20.00
CA TYR A 121 -15.76 -2.87 20.02
C TYR A 121 -15.50 -1.83 18.91
N LYS A 122 -14.31 -1.84 18.31
CA LYS A 122 -13.96 -0.97 17.20
C LYS A 122 -13.03 -1.69 16.23
N LYS A 123 -13.29 -1.52 14.94
CA LYS A 123 -12.44 -1.99 13.84
C LYS A 123 -12.21 -0.85 12.85
N GLU A 124 -10.95 -0.56 12.59
CA GLU A 124 -10.56 0.44 11.60
C GLU A 124 -9.86 -0.27 10.43
N ILE A 125 -10.26 0.05 9.21
CA ILE A 125 -9.68 -0.51 7.99
C ILE A 125 -9.14 0.66 7.17
N VAL A 126 -7.87 0.62 6.83
CA VAL A 126 -7.20 1.62 5.99
C VAL A 126 -6.64 0.92 4.76
N THR A 127 -7.18 1.28 3.60
CA THR A 127 -6.71 0.81 2.30
C THR A 127 -5.97 1.95 1.60
N LYS A 128 -4.78 1.68 1.09
CA LYS A 128 -3.96 2.64 0.33
C LYS A 128 -3.55 2.04 -1.00
N VAL A 129 -3.59 2.84 -2.06
CA VAL A 129 -3.02 2.50 -3.36
C VAL A 129 -1.75 3.31 -3.54
N TRP A 130 -0.66 2.61 -3.82
CA TRP A 130 0.65 3.17 -4.12
C TRP A 130 0.91 3.06 -5.61
N VAL A 131 1.42 4.14 -6.21
CA VAL A 131 1.81 4.18 -7.62
C VAL A 131 3.21 4.78 -7.73
N LYS A 132 4.05 4.15 -8.56
CA LYS A 132 5.42 4.63 -8.85
C LYS A 132 5.36 5.58 -10.04
N GLY A 133 5.58 6.86 -9.75
CA GLY A 133 5.74 7.91 -10.75
C GLY A 133 7.21 8.30 -10.96
N LYS A 134 7.43 9.42 -11.66
CA LYS A 134 8.78 9.99 -11.88
C LYS A 134 9.46 10.40 -10.57
N GLU A 135 8.69 10.83 -9.58
CA GLU A 135 9.15 11.24 -8.26
C GLU A 135 9.24 10.08 -7.26
N GLY A 136 9.16 8.84 -7.75
CA GLY A 136 9.10 7.64 -6.92
C GLY A 136 7.68 7.25 -6.54
N TRP A 137 7.57 6.48 -5.46
CA TRP A 137 6.30 5.94 -4.97
C TRP A 137 5.50 7.00 -4.21
N LYS A 138 4.23 7.15 -4.58
CA LYS A 138 3.28 8.02 -3.90
C LYS A 138 1.97 7.27 -3.64
N ILE A 139 1.27 7.65 -2.57
CA ILE A 139 -0.09 7.22 -2.29
C ILE A 139 -1.01 8.02 -3.21
N SER A 140 -1.66 7.34 -4.16
CA SER A 140 -2.61 7.94 -5.10
C SER A 140 -4.06 7.81 -4.63
N HIS A 141 -4.33 6.88 -3.71
CA HIS A 141 -5.64 6.70 -3.11
C HIS A 141 -5.51 6.25 -1.66
N LEU A 142 -6.39 6.77 -0.80
CA LEU A 142 -6.56 6.33 0.57
C LEU A 142 -8.05 6.23 0.90
N HIS A 143 -8.42 5.12 1.52
CA HIS A 143 -9.75 4.90 2.07
C HIS A 143 -9.59 4.44 3.52
N SER A 144 -10.18 5.17 4.48
CA SER A 144 -10.34 4.69 5.85
C SER A 144 -11.81 4.47 6.18
N THR A 145 -12.13 3.36 6.86
CA THR A 145 -13.46 3.08 7.40
C THR A 145 -13.34 2.74 8.88
N ILE A 146 -14.23 3.29 9.70
CA ILE A 146 -14.31 2.97 11.13
C ILE A 146 -15.64 2.26 11.38
N LYS A 147 -15.58 1.04 11.91
CA LYS A 147 -16.75 0.28 12.33
C LYS A 147 -16.76 0.19 13.86
N VAL A 148 -17.73 0.84 14.48
CA VAL A 148 -18.06 0.65 15.90
C VAL A 148 -19.02 -0.54 16.01
N LEU A 149 -18.78 -1.42 16.98
CA LEU A 149 -19.47 -2.70 17.15
C LEU A 149 -20.20 -2.80 18.48
#